data_AF-A0A7C9LDD9-F1
#
_entry.id   AF-A0A7C9LDD9-F1
#
_cell.length_a   1.000
_cell.length_b   1.000
_cell.length_c   1.000
_cell.angle_alpha   90.00
_cell.angle_beta   90.00
_cell.angle_gamma   90.00
#
_symmetry.space_group_name_H-M   'P 1'
#
loop_
_entity.id
_entity.type
_entity.pdbx_description
1 polymer ?
#
loop_
_entity_poly.entity_id
_entity_poly.type
_entity_poly.pdbx_seq_one_letter_code
_entity_poly.pdbx_strand_id
1 'polypeptide(L)'
;MTEEINVIYQFWFEPEADTIERGLSLVETLVQQCHDFASSIDILCMTDHIGVFDKRFHLRIQFNVNAPQNSVLIKVAALFNFAAAHQLLFRNQFCLSK
;
A
#
# COMPACT_ATOMS: atom_id res chain seq x y z
N MET A 1 -14.46 -6.07 -25.00
CA MET A 1 -13.59 -6.34 -23.84
C MET A 1 -12.99 -5.03 -23.43
N THR A 2 -13.30 -4.52 -22.24
CA THR A 2 -12.55 -3.39 -21.66
C THR A 2 -11.17 -3.92 -21.28
N GLU A 3 -10.13 -3.29 -21.83
CA GLU A 3 -8.75 -3.66 -21.53
C GLU A 3 -8.50 -3.44 -20.03
N GLU A 4 -8.05 -4.48 -19.35
CA GLU A 4 -7.63 -4.38 -17.96
C GLU A 4 -6.26 -3.71 -17.92
N ILE A 5 -6.10 -2.77 -17.00
CA ILE A 5 -4.83 -2.14 -16.70
C ILE A 5 -4.34 -2.66 -15.36
N ASN A 6 -3.03 -2.85 -15.26
CA ASN A 6 -2.37 -3.27 -14.03
C ASN A 6 -1.49 -2.12 -13.54
N VAL A 7 -1.88 -1.53 -12.41
CA VAL A 7 -1.18 -0.40 -11.81
C VAL A 7 -0.79 -0.72 -10.38
N ILE A 8 0.50 -0.56 -10.06
CA ILE A 8 1.03 -0.75 -8.72
C ILE A 8 1.28 0.62 -8.09
N TYR A 9 0.65 0.87 -6.95
CA TYR A 9 0.89 2.04 -6.11
C TYR A 9 1.74 1.65 -4.91
N GLN A 10 2.84 2.36 -4.70
CA GLN A 10 3.76 2.14 -3.58
C GLN A 10 3.65 3.26 -2.56
N PHE A 11 3.45 2.85 -1.31
CA PHE A 11 3.45 3.70 -0.15
C PHE A 11 4.49 3.23 0.87
N TRP A 12 4.92 4.15 1.73
CA TRP A 12 5.74 3.84 2.89
C TRP A 12 5.00 4.21 4.17
N PHE A 13 5.21 3.39 5.20
CA PHE A 13 4.84 3.72 6.57
C PHE A 13 6.13 3.77 7.39
N GLU A 14 6.36 4.91 8.05
CA GLU A 14 7.65 5.25 8.66
C GLU A 14 7.50 5.66 10.14
N PRO A 15 6.97 4.79 11.02
CA PRO A 15 6.82 5.11 12.44
C PRO A 15 8.18 5.24 13.12
N GLU A 16 8.23 6.05 14.17
CA GLU A 16 9.40 6.13 15.05
C GLU A 16 9.59 4.79 15.78
N ALA A 17 10.71 4.13 15.49
CA ALA A 17 11.09 2.86 16.08
C ALA A 17 12.57 2.58 15.80
N ASP A 18 13.28 2.26 16.86
CA ASP A 18 14.72 2.08 16.92
C ASP A 18 15.13 0.60 16.87
N THR A 19 14.17 -0.32 16.92
CA THR A 19 14.36 -1.76 16.73
C THR A 19 13.34 -2.36 15.77
N ILE A 20 13.70 -3.46 15.13
CA ILE A 20 12.82 -4.17 14.18
C ILE A 20 11.61 -4.73 14.92
N GLU A 21 11.80 -5.31 16.11
CA GLU A 21 10.70 -5.89 16.91
C GLU A 21 9.67 -4.82 17.29
N ARG A 22 10.14 -3.63 17.70
CA ARG A 22 9.24 -2.52 18.00
C ARG A 22 8.51 -2.07 16.75
N GLY A 23 9.22 -1.92 15.63
CA GLY A 23 8.64 -1.57 14.34
C GLY A 23 7.54 -2.54 13.92
N LEU A 24 7.81 -3.85 13.96
CA LEU A 24 6.84 -4.90 13.65
C LEU A 24 5.58 -4.80 14.52
N SER A 25 5.75 -4.60 15.83
CA SER A 25 4.59 -4.43 16.75
C SER A 25 3.72 -3.21 16.44
N LEU A 26 4.30 -2.15 15.85
CA LEU A 26 3.58 -0.93 15.49
C LEU A 26 2.85 -1.04 14.16
N VAL A 27 3.33 -1.90 13.25
CA VAL A 27 2.76 -2.02 11.90
C VAL A 27 1.78 -3.18 11.75
N GLU A 28 1.77 -4.16 12.66
CA GLU A 28 0.94 -5.37 12.54
C GLU A 28 -0.55 -5.05 12.27
N THR A 29 -1.15 -4.17 13.08
CA THR A 29 -2.54 -3.73 12.90
C THR A 29 -2.74 -3.01 11.56
N LEU A 30 -1.81 -2.13 11.18
CA LEU A 30 -1.89 -1.41 9.93
C LEU A 30 -1.81 -2.34 8.72
N VAL A 31 -0.91 -3.32 8.75
CA VAL A 31 -0.76 -4.32 7.68
C VAL A 31 -2.05 -5.10 7.50
N GLN A 32 -2.66 -5.54 8.61
CA GLN A 32 -3.97 -6.20 8.56
C GLN A 32 -5.03 -5.29 7.94
N GLN A 33 -5.11 -4.02 8.37
CA GLN A 33 -6.05 -3.04 7.80
C GLN A 33 -5.82 -2.82 6.30
N CYS A 34 -4.57 -2.82 5.84
CA CYS A 34 -4.24 -2.71 4.41
C CYS A 34 -4.73 -3.93 3.62
N HIS A 35 -4.58 -5.14 4.18
CA HIS A 35 -5.10 -6.36 3.56
C HIS A 35 -6.64 -6.41 3.53
N ASP A 36 -7.29 -6.04 4.64
CA ASP A 36 -8.76 -5.98 4.73
C ASP A 36 -9.33 -4.96 3.75
N PHE A 37 -8.74 -3.76 3.68
CA PHE A 37 -9.11 -2.75 2.71
C PHE A 37 -8.94 -3.25 1.28
N ALA A 38 -7.78 -3.82 0.95
CA ALA A 38 -7.50 -4.33 -0.38
C ALA A 38 -8.50 -5.42 -0.81
N SER A 39 -8.84 -6.33 0.10
CA SER A 39 -9.87 -7.33 -0.12
C SER A 39 -11.26 -6.70 -0.36
N SER A 40 -11.62 -5.67 0.41
CA SER A 40 -12.93 -5.01 0.30
C SER A 40 -13.19 -4.33 -1.06
N ILE A 41 -12.12 -3.89 -1.73
CA ILE A 41 -12.19 -3.28 -3.06
C ILE A 41 -11.59 -4.17 -4.16
N ASP A 42 -11.35 -5.45 -3.86
CA ASP A 42 -10.86 -6.47 -4.81
C ASP A 42 -9.58 -6.02 -5.54
N ILE A 43 -8.52 -5.75 -4.76
CA ILE A 43 -7.17 -5.47 -5.23
C ILE A 43 -6.15 -6.27 -4.41
N LEU A 44 -4.92 -6.40 -4.92
CA LEU A 44 -3.85 -7.09 -4.20
C LEU A 44 -3.07 -6.11 -3.30
N CYS A 45 -2.81 -6.51 -2.06
CA CYS A 45 -1.91 -5.81 -1.14
C CYS A 45 -0.70 -6.70 -0.83
N MET A 46 0.50 -6.12 -0.89
CA MET A 46 1.75 -6.76 -0.51
C MET A 46 2.57 -5.82 0.36
N THR A 47 3.37 -6.40 1.25
CA THR A 47 4.29 -5.65 2.12
C THR A 47 5.69 -6.19 1.94
N ASP A 48 6.67 -5.31 1.79
CA ASP A 48 8.06 -5.69 1.66
C ASP A 48 9.01 -4.56 2.10
N HIS A 49 10.31 -4.77 1.91
CA HIS A 49 11.37 -3.80 2.22
C HIS A 49 11.27 -3.29 3.67
N ILE A 50 11.36 -4.24 4.61
CA ILE A 50 11.28 -4.01 6.04
C ILE A 50 12.68 -3.72 6.60
N GLY A 51 12.83 -2.64 7.38
CA GLY A 51 14.07 -2.35 8.08
C GLY A 51 13.99 -1.15 9.01
N VAL A 52 15.03 -0.96 9.84
CA VAL A 52 15.18 0.25 10.67
C VAL A 52 16.32 1.09 10.11
N PHE A 53 16.06 2.37 9.88
CA PHE A 53 17.04 3.35 9.45
C PHE A 53 16.75 4.70 10.10
N ASP A 54 17.78 5.33 10.67
CA ASP A 54 17.68 6.65 11.32
C ASP A 54 16.53 6.73 12.36
N LYS A 55 16.48 5.75 13.27
CA LYS A 55 15.46 5.63 14.34
C LYS A 55 14.01 5.54 13.85
N ARG A 56 13.81 5.24 12.57
CA ARG A 56 12.50 4.96 11.98
C ARG A 56 12.47 3.54 11.47
N PHE A 57 11.35 2.88 11.68
CA PHE A 57 11.06 1.65 11.00
C PHE A 57 10.45 1.99 9.65
N HIS A 58 10.93 1.36 8.59
CA HIS A 58 10.49 1.57 7.23
C HIS A 58 9.79 0.30 6.74
N LEU A 59 8.54 0.46 6.31
CA LEU A 59 7.75 -0.59 5.70
C LEU A 59 7.20 -0.08 4.37
N ARG A 60 7.47 -0.82 3.29
CA ARG A 60 6.81 -0.55 2.00
C ARG A 60 5.53 -1.37 1.89
N ILE A 61 4.47 -0.70 1.45
CA ILE A 61 3.15 -1.28 1.21
C ILE A 61 2.82 -1.03 -0.27
N GLN A 62 2.45 -2.08 -0.97
CA GLN A 62 2.12 -2.05 -2.39
C GLN A 62 0.68 -2.46 -2.61
N PHE A 63 -0.06 -1.64 -3.35
CA PHE A 63 -1.42 -1.94 -3.79
C PHE A 63 -1.40 -2.12 -5.31
N ASN A 64 -1.69 -3.32 -5.77
CA ASN A 64 -1.80 -3.66 -7.18
C ASN A 64 -3.28 -3.68 -7.58
N VAL A 65 -3.64 -2.69 -8.40
CA VAL A 65 -4.96 -2.54 -9.00
C VAL A 65 -4.90 -3.13 -10.41
N ASN A 66 -5.41 -4.35 -10.56
CA ASN A 66 -5.67 -4.96 -11.86
C ASN A 66 -7.19 -4.93 -12.12
N ALA A 67 -7.64 -4.02 -12.97
CA ALA A 67 -9.06 -3.84 -13.24
C ALA A 67 -9.31 -3.10 -14.57
N PRO A 68 -10.55 -3.13 -15.11
CA PRO A 68 -10.97 -2.25 -16.19
C PRO A 68 -10.71 -0.77 -15.88
N GLN A 69 -10.29 0.01 -16.88
CA GLN A 69 -9.88 1.41 -16.70
C GLN A 69 -10.90 2.29 -15.96
N ASN A 70 -12.20 2.10 -16.23
CA ASN A 70 -13.29 2.82 -15.55
C ASN A 70 -13.38 2.47 -14.05
N SER A 71 -13.12 1.22 -13.68
CA SER A 71 -13.10 0.77 -12.29
C SER A 71 -11.87 1.28 -11.53
N VAL A 72 -10.72 1.42 -12.22
CA VAL A 72 -9.49 1.93 -11.61
C VAL A 72 -9.69 3.33 -11.04
N LEU A 73 -10.39 4.22 -11.73
CA LEU A 73 -10.64 5.59 -11.24
C LEU A 73 -11.30 5.59 -9.84
N ILE A 74 -12.27 4.70 -9.62
CA ILE A 74 -12.98 4.59 -8.34
C ILE A 74 -12.09 3.93 -7.29
N LYS A 75 -11.42 2.83 -7.63
CA LYS A 75 -10.53 2.09 -6.71
C LYS A 75 -9.35 2.96 -6.25
N VAL A 76 -8.79 3.78 -7.14
CA VAL A 76 -7.68 4.69 -6.82
C VAL A 76 -8.12 5.80 -5.89
N ALA A 77 -9.29 6.41 -6.09
CA ALA A 77 -9.81 7.41 -5.16
C ALA A 77 -9.99 6.83 -3.74
N ALA A 78 -10.55 5.62 -3.64
CA ALA A 78 -10.68 4.92 -2.37
C ALA A 78 -9.31 4.62 -1.73
N LEU A 79 -8.34 4.17 -2.52
CA LEU A 79 -6.98 3.87 -2.06
C LEU A 79 -6.28 5.09 -1.48
N PHE A 80 -6.33 6.24 -2.18
CA PHE A 80 -5.68 7.45 -1.68
C PHE A 80 -6.38 8.03 -0.44
N ASN A 81 -7.70 7.88 -0.33
CA ASN A 81 -8.43 8.24 0.89
C ASN A 81 -8.02 7.36 2.07
N PHE A 82 -7.95 6.03 1.87
CA PHE A 82 -7.46 5.08 2.87
C PHE A 82 -6.02 5.39 3.28
N ALA A 83 -5.13 5.60 2.31
CA ALA A 83 -3.73 5.94 2.53
C ALA A 83 -3.57 7.21 3.37
N ALA A 84 -4.33 8.26 3.06
CA ALA A 84 -4.31 9.50 3.82
C ALA A 84 -4.77 9.30 5.27
N ALA A 85 -5.84 8.53 5.49
CA ALA A 85 -6.35 8.23 6.82
C ALA A 85 -5.35 7.48 7.70
N HIS A 86 -4.47 6.68 7.09
CA HIS A 86 -3.43 5.89 7.77
C HIS A 86 -2.03 6.52 7.66
N GLN A 87 -1.94 7.76 7.15
CA GLN A 87 -0.66 8.49 6.98
C GLN A 87 0.37 7.73 6.13
N LEU A 88 -0.10 6.94 5.16
CA LEU A 88 0.77 6.24 4.22
C LEU A 88 1.38 7.25 3.25
N LEU A 89 2.70 7.22 3.13
CA LEU A 89 3.47 8.15 2.32
C LEU A 89 3.60 7.63 0.90
N PHE A 90 2.89 8.25 -0.05
CA PHE A 90 3.04 7.90 -1.45
C PHE A 90 4.49 8.13 -1.92
N ARG A 91 5.03 7.17 -2.68
CA ARG A 91 6.38 7.29 -3.26
C ARG A 91 6.40 7.05 -4.76
N ASN A 92 5.70 6.02 -5.24
CA ASN A 92 5.84 5.63 -6.64
C ASN A 92 4.59 4.96 -7.20
N GLN A 93 4.47 4.98 -8.51
CA GLN A 93 3.43 4.33 -9.29
C GLN A 93 4.05 3.67 -10.52
N PHE A 94 3.67 2.43 -10.79
CA PHE A 94 4.06 1.70 -11.98
C PHE A 94 2.83 1.25 -12.74
N CYS A 95 2.75 1.56 -14.04
CA CYS A 95 1.80 0.94 -14.93
C CYS A 95 2.49 -0.21 -15.63
N LEU A 96 2.00 -1.43 -15.43
CA LEU A 96 2.50 -2.61 -16.11
C LEU A 96 1.69 -2.76 -17.41
N SER A 97 2.17 -2.17 -18.50
CA SER A 97 1.68 -2.47 -19.84
C SER A 97 2.13 -3.88 -20.24
N LYS A 98 1.27 -4.61 -20.95
CA LYS A 98 1.67 -5.85 -21.65
C LYS A 98 2.67 -5.54 -22.76
#